data_AF-A0A7Z2PMN7-F1
#
_entry.id   AF-A0A7Z2PMN7-F1
#
_cell.length_a   1.000
_cell.length_b   1.000
_cell.length_c   1.000
_cell.angle_alpha   90.00
_cell.angle_beta   90.00
_cell.angle_gamma   90.00
#
_symmetry.space_group_name_H-M   'P 1'
#
loop_
_entity.id
_entity.type
_entity.pdbx_description
1 polymer ?
#
loop_
_entity_poly.entity_id
_entity_poly.type
_entity_poly.pdbx_seq_one_letter_code
_entity_poly.pdbx_strand_id
1 'polypeptide(L)' 'MTDPDCKVCFGIGWVCENHPHRAWAEDLGCQCGAGMPCACVRADGLEEPDVSQVLEERPPARN' A
#
# COMPACT_ATOMS: atom_id res chain seq x y z
N MET A 1 7.81 -0.45 -4.37
CA MET A 1 8.47 -1.77 -4.54
C MET A 1 8.65 -2.44 -3.19
N THR A 2 8.56 -3.77 -3.13
CA THR A 2 8.74 -4.58 -1.90
C THR A 2 10.15 -5.16 -1.86
N ASP A 3 10.81 -5.13 -0.70
CA ASP A 3 12.12 -5.75 -0.51
C ASP A 3 12.02 -7.30 -0.44
N PRO A 4 12.66 -8.05 -1.36
CA PRO A 4 12.55 -9.51 -1.43
C PRO A 4 13.30 -10.23 -0.29
N ASP A 5 14.26 -9.59 0.37
CA ASP A 5 15.03 -10.20 1.48
C ASP A 5 14.51 -9.80 2.87
N CYS A 6 13.36 -9.12 2.92
CA CYS A 6 12.82 -8.58 4.16
C CYS A 6 12.58 -9.69 5.19
N LYS A 7 13.25 -9.61 6.34
CA LYS A 7 13.17 -10.66 7.39
C LYS A 7 11.84 -10.70 8.14
N VAL A 8 10.96 -9.73 7.91
CA VAL A 8 9.64 -9.64 8.56
C VAL A 8 8.56 -10.29 7.71
N CYS A 9 8.47 -9.91 6.44
CA CYS A 9 7.46 -10.43 5.52
C CYS A 9 8.01 -11.47 4.53
N PHE A 10 9.30 -11.78 4.55
CA PHE A 10 9.97 -12.74 3.66
C PHE A 10 9.71 -12.50 2.16
N GLY A 11 9.73 -11.22 1.76
CA GLY A 11 9.43 -10.81 0.39
C GLY A 11 7.94 -10.78 0.01
N ILE A 12 7.02 -11.20 0.88
CA ILE A 12 5.56 -11.19 0.61
C ILE A 12 5.03 -9.76 0.54
N GLY A 13 5.60 -8.84 1.33
CA GLY A 13 5.15 -7.45 1.44
C GLY A 13 3.96 -7.24 2.36
N TRP A 14 3.49 -8.28 3.05
CA TRP A 14 2.34 -8.21 3.96
C TRP A 14 2.68 -8.79 5.33
N VAL A 15 2.17 -8.14 6.38
CA VAL A 15 2.31 -8.54 7.79
C VAL A 15 0.94 -8.55 8.46
N CYS A 16 0.79 -9.27 9.56
CA CYS A 16 -0.46 -9.26 10.31
C CYS A 16 -0.70 -7.90 10.95
N GLU A 17 -1.92 -7.36 10.86
CA GLU A 17 -2.27 -6.09 11.50
C GLU A 17 -2.09 -6.14 13.03
N ASN A 18 -2.46 -7.26 13.65
CA ASN A 18 -2.29 -7.46 15.10
C ASN A 18 -0.83 -7.74 15.50
N HIS A 19 -0.03 -8.26 14.57
CA HIS A 19 1.36 -8.65 14.81
C HIS A 19 2.24 -8.16 13.66
N PRO A 20 2.66 -6.87 13.66
CA PRO A 20 3.37 -6.25 12.54
C PRO A 20 4.73 -6.89 12.24
N HIS A 21 5.26 -7.67 13.18
CA HIS A 21 6.53 -8.39 13.05
C HIS A 21 6.38 -9.82 12.51
N ARG A 22 5.16 -10.22 12.16
CA ARG A 22 4.89 -11.54 11.57
C ARG A 22 4.32 -11.37 10.17
N ALA A 23 4.90 -12.07 9.21
CA ALA A 23 4.38 -12.17 7.85
C ALA A 23 2.89 -12.58 7.88
N TRP A 24 2.09 -12.03 6.97
CA TRP A 24 0.71 -12.46 6.80
C TRP A 24 0.68 -13.70 5.89
N ALA A 25 0.95 -14.86 6.50
CA ALA A 25 1.07 -16.15 5.81
C ALA A 25 0.58 -17.30 6.72
N GLU A 26 0.05 -18.36 6.13
CA GLU A 26 -0.49 -19.53 6.85
C GLU A 26 0.61 -20.33 7.57
N ASP A 27 1.70 -20.69 6.87
CA ASP A 27 2.71 -21.60 7.42
C ASP A 27 3.72 -20.96 8.39
N LEU A 28 4.25 -19.78 8.02
CA LEU A 28 5.37 -19.14 8.75
C LEU A 28 4.96 -17.83 9.43
N GLY A 29 3.68 -17.47 9.34
CA GLY A 29 3.19 -16.14 9.64
C GLY A 29 2.13 -16.08 10.74
N CYS A 30 1.28 -15.07 10.65
CA CYS A 30 0.10 -14.91 11.48
C CYS A 30 -1.07 -14.42 10.64
N GLN A 31 -2.22 -15.07 10.77
CA GLN A 31 -3.48 -14.70 10.14
C GLN A 31 -4.62 -14.59 11.16
N CYS A 32 -4.31 -14.21 12.42
CA CYS A 32 -5.37 -13.96 13.41
C CYS A 32 -6.20 -12.69 13.11
N GLY A 33 -5.77 -11.88 12.14
CA GLY A 33 -6.44 -10.68 11.69
C GLY A 33 -6.19 -10.45 10.20
N ALA A 34 -6.49 -9.23 9.74
CA ALA A 34 -6.22 -8.83 8.37
C ALA A 34 -4.71 -8.68 8.09
N GLY A 35 -4.37 -8.68 6.80
CA GLY A 35 -3.04 -8.32 6.34
C GLY A 35 -2.93 -6.80 6.20
N MET A 36 -1.78 -6.25 6.61
CA MET A 36 -1.40 -4.86 6.35
C MET A 36 -0.07 -4.80 5.59
N PRO A 37 0.24 -3.70 4.89
CA PRO A 37 1.51 -3.56 4.17
C PRO A 37 2.68 -3.66 5.13
N CYS A 38 3.71 -4.42 4.75
CA CYS A 38 4.97 -4.43 5.49
C CYS A 38 5.67 -3.08 5.35
N ALA A 39 6.41 -2.65 6.38
CA ALA A 39 7.20 -1.42 6.34
C ALA A 39 8.26 -1.39 5.22
N CYS A 40 8.65 -2.55 4.68
CA CYS A 40 9.54 -2.63 3.53
C CYS A 40 8.85 -2.31 2.19
N VAL A 41 7.52 -2.30 2.16
CA VAL A 41 6.76 -1.90 0.97
C VAL A 41 6.90 -0.40 0.82
N ARG A 42 7.77 0.00 -0.11
CA ARG A 42 7.88 1.39 -0.52
C ARG A 42 6.70 1.69 -1.44
N ALA A 43 5.94 2.74 -1.12
CA ALA A 43 5.03 3.36 -2.07
C ALA A 43 5.87 4.13 -3.10
N ASP A 44 6.55 3.43 -4.00
CA ASP A 44 7.12 4.01 -5.22
C ASP A 44 5.92 4.33 -6.12
N GLY A 45 5.26 5.45 -5.84
CA GLY A 45 3.95 5.76 -6.42
C GLY A 45 3.23 6.95 -5.80
N LEU A 46 3.92 7.83 -5.06
CA LEU A 46 3.52 9.25 -5.03
C LEU A 46 4.02 9.92 -6.32
N GLU A 47 3.79 9.28 -7.48
CA GLU A 47 3.66 10.06 -8.69
C GLU A 47 2.41 10.88 -8.43
N GLU A 48 2.58 12.20 -8.35
CA GLU A 48 1.47 13.13 -8.18
C GLU A 48 0.36 12.67 -9.13
N PRO A 49 -0.90 12.49 -8.66
CA PRO A 49 -1.95 12.04 -9.54
C PRO A 49 -1.96 12.96 -10.76
N ASP A 50 -1.96 12.39 -11.97
CA ASP A 50 -1.91 13.18 -13.20
C ASP A 50 -3.15 14.09 -13.27
N VAL A 51 -2.97 15.36 -12.89
CA VAL A 51 -4.03 16.37 -12.86
C VAL A 51 -4.28 17.00 -14.23
N SER A 52 -3.63 16.49 -15.29
CA SER A 52 -3.76 16.99 -16.66
C SER A 52 -5.20 16.88 -17.18
N GLN A 53 -6.00 15.96 -16.62
CA GLN A 53 -7.39 15.69 -17.02
C GLN A 53 -8.44 16.25 -16.05
N VAL A 54 -8.05 17.17 -15.15
CA VAL A 54 -9.03 17.84 -14.27
C VAL A 54 -9.96 18.69 -15.15
N LEU A 55 -11.25 18.30 -15.22
CA LEU A 55 -12.28 19.11 -15.88
C LEU A 55 -12.47 20.40 -15.08
N GLU A 56 -12.06 21.53 -15.66
CA GLU A 56 -12.36 22.85 -15.10
C GLU A 56 -13.86 23.13 -15.26
N GLU A 57 -14.53 23.41 -14.13
CA GLU A 57 -15.94 23.79 -14.13
C GLU A 57 -16.10 25.15 -14.81
N ARG A 58 -16.72 25.16 -15.99
CA ARG A 58 -16.98 26.42 -16.71
C ARG A 58 -18.03 27.21 -15.92
N PRO A 59 -17.72 28.41 -15.39
CA PRO A 59 -18.72 29.19 -14.69
C PRO A 59 -19.89 29.50 -15.64
N PRO A 60 -21.15 29.47 -15.15
CA PRO A 60 -22.30 29.74 -15.99
C PRO A 60 -22.17 31.14 -16.61
N ALA A 61 -22.42 31.23 -17.91
CA ALA A 61 -22.44 32.51 -18.61
C ALA A 61 -23.48 33.42 -17.95
N ARG A 62 -23.01 34.51 -17.34
CA ARG A 62 -23.88 35.58 -16.84
C ARG A 62 -24.47 36.29 -18.05
N ASN A 63 -25.78 36.15 -18.20
CA ASN A 63 -26.60 36.83 -19.20
C ASN A 63 -26.85 38.28 -18.77
#